data_AF-A0A6P7U1N1-F1
#
_entry.id   AF-A0A6P7U1N1-F1
#
_cell.length_a   1.000
_cell.length_b   1.000
_cell.length_c   1.000
_cell.angle_alpha   90.00
_cell.angle_beta   90.00
_cell.angle_gamma   90.00
#
_symmetry.space_group_name_H-M   'P 1'
#
loop_
_entity.id
_entity.type
_entity.pdbx_description
1 polymer ?
#
loop_
_entity_poly.entity_id
_entity_poly.type
_entity_poly.pdbx_seq_one_letter_code
_entity_poly.pdbx_strand_id
1 'polypeptide(L)'
;MNSLSKVVNSQRCCRVGGKHNDLDWVGYDLYHHTFFEMLGSWSFGSYFKVAYSRYLKEEACQMAWELLTSPHYFGLEKDRLYITYFGGDSSLGLSPDFETRDIWRALGLGDGTVTPLPCPGVDNGIGLERITAVLNGLTSNYETDLFRPLIDQIGLVTPNGPYRGLVGLDDVRDVDMAYRVVADHSRMFTYAIADGLMPGNRGNELNLFNVFIE
;
A
#
# COMPACT_ATOMS: atom_id res chain seq x y z
N MET A 1 -32.73 5.51 10.90
CA MET A 1 -31.26 5.56 10.92
C MET A 1 -30.79 5.14 9.54
N ASN A 2 -30.04 5.99 8.83
CA ASN A 2 -29.43 5.61 7.55
C ASN A 2 -28.39 4.52 7.83
N SER A 3 -28.65 3.29 7.43
CA SER A 3 -27.66 2.22 7.50
C SER A 3 -26.66 2.42 6.37
N LEU A 4 -25.40 2.71 6.71
CA LEU A 4 -24.30 2.66 5.75
C LEU A 4 -24.15 1.21 5.26
N SER A 5 -24.32 0.97 3.96
CA SER A 5 -24.22 -0.36 3.36
C SER A 5 -22.89 -0.59 2.65
N LYS A 6 -22.37 0.44 1.97
CA LYS A 6 -21.05 0.45 1.31
C LYS A 6 -20.40 1.82 1.49
N VAL A 7 -19.10 1.85 1.74
CA VAL A 7 -18.34 3.08 1.91
C VAL A 7 -16.98 2.97 1.24
N VAL A 8 -16.43 4.11 0.84
CA VAL A 8 -15.07 4.24 0.29
C VAL A 8 -14.40 5.44 0.93
N ASN A 9 -13.07 5.42 1.07
CA ASN A 9 -12.29 6.58 1.47
C ASN A 9 -10.84 6.48 0.97
N SER A 10 -10.07 7.54 1.21
CA SER A 10 -8.61 7.48 1.28
C SER A 10 -8.21 7.60 2.75
N GLN A 11 -7.66 6.53 3.31
CA GLN A 11 -7.22 6.50 4.70
C GLN A 11 -5.74 6.89 4.78
N ARG A 12 -5.46 7.88 5.62
CA ARG A 12 -4.09 8.22 6.03
C ARG A 12 -3.53 7.10 6.90
N CYS A 13 -2.45 6.45 6.46
CA CYS A 13 -1.84 5.29 7.13
C CYS A 13 -0.41 5.60 7.56
N CYS A 14 -0.01 5.08 8.72
CA CYS A 14 1.35 5.19 9.23
C CYS A 14 1.83 3.80 9.70
N ARG A 15 3.03 3.38 9.29
CA ARG A 15 3.61 2.06 9.59
C ARG A 15 5.02 2.17 10.16
N VAL A 16 5.11 2.66 11.40
CA VAL A 16 6.38 2.91 12.12
C VAL A 16 6.46 2.19 13.47
N GLY A 17 5.69 1.12 13.63
CA GLY A 17 5.70 0.34 14.87
C GLY A 17 4.73 -0.84 14.89
N GLY A 18 4.90 -1.74 15.86
CA GLY A 18 4.04 -2.91 16.03
C GLY A 18 4.23 -3.99 14.96
N LYS A 19 3.15 -4.69 14.60
CA LYS A 19 3.17 -5.82 13.64
C LYS A 19 3.34 -5.38 12.18
N HIS A 20 3.07 -4.11 11.88
CA HIS A 20 3.15 -3.54 10.55
C HIS A 20 4.09 -2.33 10.64
N ASN A 21 5.39 -2.62 10.62
CA ASN A 21 6.46 -1.64 10.71
C ASN A 21 7.33 -1.74 9.47
N ASP A 22 7.30 -0.69 8.65
CA ASP A 22 8.05 -0.61 7.40
C ASP A 22 9.27 0.33 7.54
N LEU A 23 9.50 0.91 8.74
CA LEU A 23 10.51 1.95 8.98
C LEU A 23 11.90 1.57 8.46
N ASP A 24 12.39 0.38 8.81
CA ASP A 24 13.74 -0.09 8.43
C ASP A 24 13.94 -0.23 6.91
N TRP A 25 12.88 -0.20 6.11
CA TRP A 25 12.93 -0.31 4.65
C TRP A 25 12.77 1.02 3.92
N VAL A 26 12.34 2.08 4.63
CA VAL A 26 12.10 3.38 4.03
C VAL A 26 13.39 3.97 3.49
N GLY A 27 13.35 4.46 2.25
CA GLY A 27 14.50 5.00 1.55
C GLY A 27 15.48 3.96 1.00
N TYR A 28 15.52 2.74 1.54
CA TYR A 28 16.32 1.65 0.95
C TYR A 28 15.73 1.16 -0.36
N ASP A 29 14.41 1.00 -0.41
CA ASP A 29 13.70 0.70 -1.65
C ASP A 29 12.82 1.87 -2.12
N LEU A 30 12.07 1.59 -3.19
CA LEU A 30 11.34 2.59 -3.95
C LEU A 30 9.84 2.58 -3.66
N TYR A 31 9.36 1.78 -2.70
CA TYR A 31 7.94 1.49 -2.53
C TYR A 31 7.44 1.31 -1.08
N HIS A 32 8.32 1.28 -0.08
CA HIS A 32 7.97 1.43 1.33
C HIS A 32 8.04 2.90 1.78
N HIS A 33 7.09 3.24 2.66
CA HIS A 33 6.85 4.60 3.18
C HIS A 33 6.47 4.49 4.66
N THR A 34 6.89 5.47 5.47
CA THR A 34 6.38 5.55 6.86
C THR A 34 4.93 6.01 6.87
N PHE A 35 4.58 6.92 5.96
CA PHE A 35 3.25 7.45 5.74
C PHE A 35 2.80 7.23 4.29
N PHE A 36 1.58 6.75 4.11
CA PHE A 36 0.99 6.57 2.78
C PHE A 36 -0.53 6.64 2.85
N GLU A 37 -1.16 6.82 1.69
CA GLU A 37 -2.62 6.79 1.58
C GLU A 37 -3.12 5.43 1.09
N MET A 38 -4.07 4.85 1.83
CA MET A 38 -4.72 3.60 1.48
C MET A 38 -6.13 3.89 0.95
N LEU A 39 -6.32 3.67 -0.35
CA LEU A 39 -7.63 3.73 -0.98
C LEU A 39 -8.41 2.48 -0.59
N GLY A 40 -9.47 2.66 0.19
CA GLY A 40 -10.24 1.57 0.77
C GLY A 40 -11.69 1.52 0.30
N SER A 41 -12.23 0.32 0.20
CA SER A 41 -13.67 0.08 -0.03
C SER A 41 -14.20 -0.98 0.93
N TRP A 42 -15.36 -0.72 1.51
CA TRP A 42 -15.99 -1.58 2.50
C TRP A 42 -17.46 -1.80 2.19
N SER A 43 -17.93 -3.01 2.51
CA SER A 43 -19.35 -3.39 2.46
C SER A 43 -19.75 -3.94 3.82
N PHE A 44 -20.81 -3.38 4.40
CA PHE A 44 -21.33 -3.74 5.72
C PHE A 44 -22.63 -4.53 5.55
N GLY A 45 -22.51 -5.81 5.20
CA GLY A 45 -23.64 -6.75 5.16
C GLY A 45 -23.96 -7.31 6.55
N SER A 46 -25.21 -7.73 6.79
CA SER A 46 -25.54 -8.46 8.01
C SER A 46 -24.82 -9.81 8.01
N TYR A 47 -23.89 -10.01 8.95
CA TYR A 47 -23.02 -11.19 9.13
C TYR A 47 -23.74 -12.56 9.24
N PHE A 48 -25.07 -12.62 9.18
CA PHE A 48 -25.87 -13.79 9.57
C PHE A 48 -26.17 -14.81 8.46
N LYS A 49 -25.71 -14.64 7.21
CA LYS A 49 -25.99 -15.63 6.14
C LYS A 49 -24.74 -16.00 5.36
N VAL A 50 -24.31 -17.26 5.48
CA VAL A 50 -23.19 -17.87 4.73
C VAL A 50 -23.30 -17.61 3.21
N ALA A 51 -24.51 -17.65 2.66
CA ALA A 51 -24.75 -17.33 1.25
C ALA A 51 -24.39 -15.88 0.88
N TYR A 52 -24.52 -14.92 1.81
CA TYR A 52 -24.19 -13.51 1.58
C TYR A 52 -22.69 -13.26 1.49
N SER A 53 -21.87 -14.05 2.20
CA SER A 53 -20.41 -13.88 2.18
C SER A 53 -19.81 -14.16 0.81
N ARG A 54 -20.37 -15.11 0.07
CA ARG A 54 -19.94 -15.42 -1.31
C ARG A 54 -20.19 -14.26 -2.25
N TYR A 55 -21.40 -13.70 -2.22
CA TYR A 55 -21.75 -12.54 -3.05
C TYR A 55 -20.87 -11.33 -2.76
N LEU A 56 -20.48 -11.13 -1.49
CA LEU A 56 -19.59 -10.03 -1.12
C LEU A 56 -18.17 -10.20 -1.67
N LYS A 57 -17.60 -11.42 -1.61
CA LYS A 57 -16.28 -11.68 -2.21
C LYS A 57 -16.31 -11.56 -3.72
N GLU A 58 -17.34 -12.14 -4.36
CA GLU A 58 -17.49 -12.10 -5.80
C GLU A 58 -17.64 -10.67 -6.32
N GLU A 59 -18.50 -9.87 -5.68
CA GLU A 59 -18.69 -8.47 -6.00
C GLU A 59 -17.41 -7.65 -5.76
N ALA A 60 -16.70 -7.87 -4.64
CA ALA A 60 -15.43 -7.21 -4.36
C ALA A 60 -14.36 -7.50 -5.42
N CYS A 61 -14.17 -8.76 -5.78
CA CYS A 61 -13.23 -9.16 -6.82
C CYS A 61 -13.61 -8.58 -8.19
N GLN A 62 -14.91 -8.58 -8.53
CA GLN A 62 -15.42 -7.97 -9.77
C GLN A 62 -15.13 -6.47 -9.83
N MET A 63 -15.44 -5.72 -8.77
CA MET A 63 -15.18 -4.28 -8.71
C MET A 63 -13.68 -3.96 -8.77
N ALA A 64 -12.85 -4.73 -8.06
CA ALA A 64 -11.40 -4.57 -8.12
C ALA A 64 -10.85 -4.86 -9.53
N TRP A 65 -11.31 -5.93 -10.17
CA TRP A 65 -10.92 -6.29 -11.53
C TRP A 65 -11.33 -5.24 -12.55
N GLU A 66 -12.56 -4.72 -12.44
CA GLU A 66 -13.07 -3.66 -13.30
C GLU A 66 -12.26 -2.38 -13.12
N LEU A 67 -12.03 -1.94 -11.87
CA LEU A 67 -11.22 -0.76 -11.57
C LEU A 67 -9.82 -0.86 -12.16
N LEU A 68 -9.15 -2.01 -11.98
CA LEU A 68 -7.78 -2.21 -12.45
C LEU A 68 -7.69 -2.34 -13.97
N THR A 69 -8.60 -3.06 -14.63
CA THR A 69 -8.41 -3.49 -16.04
C THR A 69 -9.29 -2.78 -17.05
N SER A 70 -10.38 -2.13 -16.62
CA SER A 70 -11.27 -1.43 -17.53
C SER A 70 -10.56 -0.19 -18.12
N PRO A 71 -10.63 0.03 -19.44
CA PRO A 71 -10.09 1.23 -20.06
C PRO A 71 -10.85 2.50 -19.66
N HIS A 72 -12.00 2.37 -19.00
CA HIS A 72 -12.73 3.50 -18.42
C HIS A 72 -12.15 3.98 -17.08
N TYR A 73 -11.31 3.15 -16.43
CA TYR A 73 -10.68 3.43 -15.15
C TYR A 73 -9.15 3.39 -15.29
N PHE A 74 -8.46 2.43 -14.66
CA PHE A 74 -6.99 2.36 -14.69
C PHE A 74 -6.42 1.73 -15.96
N GLY A 75 -7.19 0.87 -16.64
CA GLY A 75 -6.78 0.30 -17.93
C GLY A 75 -5.47 -0.52 -17.89
N LEU A 76 -5.14 -1.14 -16.76
CA LEU A 76 -3.93 -1.95 -16.63
C LEU A 76 -4.01 -3.20 -17.50
N GLU A 77 -2.87 -3.57 -18.08
CA GLU A 77 -2.72 -4.77 -18.89
C GLU A 77 -2.92 -6.02 -18.02
N LYS A 78 -3.85 -6.88 -18.43
CA LYS A 78 -4.31 -8.03 -17.61
C LYS A 78 -3.22 -9.07 -17.36
N ASP A 79 -2.29 -9.23 -18.29
CA ASP A 79 -1.15 -10.15 -18.23
C ASP A 79 -0.05 -9.69 -17.25
N ARG A 80 -0.11 -8.44 -16.79
CA ARG A 80 0.79 -7.90 -15.75
C ARG A 80 0.24 -8.04 -14.33
N LEU A 81 -1.00 -8.50 -14.18
CA LEU A 81 -1.66 -8.67 -12.90
C LEU A 81 -1.48 -10.08 -12.37
N TYR A 82 -0.99 -10.17 -11.12
CA TYR A 82 -0.86 -11.41 -10.37
C TYR A 82 -1.79 -11.33 -9.16
N ILE A 83 -2.46 -12.44 -8.86
CA ILE A 83 -3.45 -12.51 -7.79
C ILE A 83 -3.10 -13.64 -6.85
N THR A 84 -3.30 -13.38 -5.56
CA THR A 84 -3.09 -14.36 -4.51
C THR A 84 -4.40 -14.69 -3.80
N TYR A 85 -4.51 -15.90 -3.30
CA TYR A 85 -5.58 -16.31 -2.39
C TYR A 85 -4.98 -17.04 -1.18
N PHE A 86 -5.74 -17.15 -0.09
CA PHE A 86 -5.24 -17.84 1.10
C PHE A 86 -5.09 -19.34 0.83
N GLY A 87 -3.86 -19.85 0.95
CA GLY A 87 -3.49 -21.23 0.66
C GLY A 87 -3.81 -22.23 1.77
N GLY A 88 -4.36 -21.79 2.90
CA GLY A 88 -4.57 -22.61 4.09
C GLY A 88 -3.36 -22.62 5.02
N ASP A 89 -3.60 -22.98 6.28
CA ASP A 89 -2.57 -23.16 7.30
C ASP A 89 -2.92 -24.39 8.15
N SER A 90 -2.19 -25.48 7.93
CA SER A 90 -2.42 -26.74 8.64
C SER A 90 -2.10 -26.66 10.12
N SER A 91 -1.17 -25.77 10.54
CA SER A 91 -0.82 -25.59 11.95
C SER A 91 -1.95 -24.94 12.74
N LEU A 92 -2.77 -24.13 12.07
CA LEU A 92 -3.96 -23.47 12.62
C LEU A 92 -5.27 -24.23 12.29
N GLY A 93 -5.20 -25.36 11.57
CA GLY A 93 -6.37 -26.10 11.13
C GLY A 93 -7.23 -25.35 10.11
N LEU A 94 -6.65 -24.40 9.37
CA LEU A 94 -7.35 -23.57 8.40
C LEU A 94 -7.20 -24.14 6.99
N SER A 95 -8.34 -24.34 6.32
CA SER A 95 -8.36 -24.83 4.93
C SER A 95 -8.05 -23.70 3.93
N PRO A 96 -7.56 -24.03 2.71
CA PRO A 96 -7.39 -23.05 1.65
C PRO A 96 -8.71 -22.38 1.26
N ASP A 97 -8.66 -21.08 0.90
CA ASP A 97 -9.80 -20.31 0.41
C ASP A 97 -10.02 -20.56 -1.10
N PHE A 98 -10.53 -21.75 -1.42
CA PHE A 98 -10.82 -22.14 -2.80
C PHE A 98 -11.93 -21.29 -3.45
N GLU A 99 -12.80 -20.69 -2.64
CA GLU A 99 -13.85 -19.79 -3.13
C GLU A 99 -13.22 -18.56 -3.80
N THR A 100 -12.29 -17.88 -3.13
CA THR A 100 -11.59 -16.73 -3.71
C THR A 100 -10.82 -17.10 -4.97
N ARG A 101 -10.13 -18.26 -4.97
CA ARG A 101 -9.45 -18.78 -6.17
C ARG A 101 -10.41 -18.93 -7.35
N ASP A 102 -11.56 -19.55 -7.13
CA ASP A 102 -12.52 -19.86 -8.20
C ASP A 102 -13.21 -18.61 -8.74
N ILE A 103 -13.47 -17.61 -7.88
CA ILE A 103 -13.94 -16.28 -8.31
C ILE A 103 -12.93 -15.63 -9.27
N TRP A 104 -11.65 -15.59 -8.90
CA TRP A 104 -10.62 -14.98 -9.75
C TRP A 104 -10.44 -15.71 -11.09
N ARG A 105 -10.49 -17.04 -11.08
CA ARG A 105 -10.47 -17.85 -12.31
C ARG A 105 -11.65 -17.52 -13.23
N ALA A 106 -12.85 -17.33 -12.67
CA ALA A 106 -14.03 -16.97 -13.45
C ALA A 106 -13.92 -15.58 -14.10
N LEU A 107 -13.09 -14.68 -13.56
CA LEU A 107 -12.83 -13.34 -14.12
C LEU A 107 -11.80 -13.33 -15.26
N GLY A 108 -11.28 -14.49 -15.64
CA GLY A 108 -10.38 -14.67 -16.78
C GLY A 108 -8.89 -14.65 -16.43
N LEU A 109 -8.51 -14.74 -15.14
CA LEU A 109 -7.14 -15.04 -14.74
C LEU A 109 -6.84 -16.52 -15.01
N GLY A 110 -5.76 -16.81 -15.74
CA GLY A 110 -5.32 -18.17 -16.03
C GLY A 110 -4.73 -18.89 -14.81
N ASP A 111 -4.52 -20.20 -14.94
CA ASP A 111 -4.04 -21.05 -13.83
C ASP A 111 -2.63 -20.70 -13.30
N GLY A 112 -1.85 -19.93 -14.05
CA GLY A 112 -0.49 -19.49 -13.65
C GLY A 112 -0.43 -18.15 -12.89
N THR A 113 -1.53 -17.40 -12.83
CA THR A 113 -1.57 -16.05 -12.21
C THR A 113 -2.26 -16.04 -10.84
N VAL A 114 -2.82 -17.18 -10.41
CA VAL A 114 -3.52 -17.32 -9.13
C VAL A 114 -2.74 -18.25 -8.21
N THR A 115 -1.98 -17.70 -7.28
CA THR A 115 -1.06 -18.47 -6.40
C THR A 115 -1.48 -18.45 -4.93
N PRO A 116 -1.29 -19.54 -4.18
CA PRO A 116 -1.60 -19.58 -2.75
C PRO A 116 -0.59 -18.77 -1.93
N LEU A 117 -1.06 -18.04 -0.91
CA LEU A 117 -0.23 -17.44 0.15
C LEU A 117 -0.35 -18.24 1.46
N PRO A 118 0.76 -18.38 2.22
CA PRO A 118 0.79 -19.14 3.46
C PRO A 118 0.04 -18.48 4.62
N CYS A 119 -0.19 -17.15 4.57
CA CYS A 119 -0.85 -16.41 5.65
C CYS A 119 -2.18 -15.81 5.18
N PRO A 120 -3.24 -15.83 6.04
CA PRO A 120 -4.55 -15.29 5.67
C PRO A 120 -4.57 -13.76 5.75
N GLY A 121 -5.20 -13.13 4.76
CA GLY A 121 -5.54 -11.71 4.75
C GLY A 121 -6.48 -11.38 3.58
N VAL A 122 -7.59 -10.71 3.86
CA VAL A 122 -8.44 -10.09 2.84
C VAL A 122 -8.64 -8.66 3.28
N ASP A 123 -8.02 -7.74 2.56
CA ASP A 123 -8.15 -6.30 2.74
C ASP A 123 -8.22 -5.65 1.36
N ASN A 124 -9.27 -4.89 1.09
CA ASN A 124 -9.41 -4.13 -0.14
C ASN A 124 -8.74 -2.77 0.05
N GLY A 125 -7.41 -2.75 0.06
CA GLY A 125 -6.59 -1.56 0.20
C GLY A 125 -5.63 -1.40 -0.98
N ILE A 126 -5.73 -0.30 -1.72
CA ILE A 126 -4.77 0.06 -2.77
C ILE A 126 -3.92 1.23 -2.26
N GLY A 127 -2.60 1.07 -2.21
CA GLY A 127 -1.69 2.17 -1.88
C GLY A 127 -1.68 3.21 -2.99
N LEU A 128 -2.09 4.45 -2.69
CA LEU A 128 -2.20 5.55 -3.66
C LEU A 128 -0.87 5.81 -4.36
N GLU A 129 0.22 5.83 -3.62
CA GLU A 129 1.57 6.09 -4.13
C GLU A 129 2.01 5.02 -5.14
N ARG A 130 1.69 3.75 -4.85
CA ARG A 130 2.05 2.63 -5.74
C ARG A 130 1.21 2.63 -7.01
N ILE A 131 -0.10 2.79 -6.90
CA ILE A 131 -0.96 2.81 -8.09
C ILE A 131 -0.64 4.02 -8.97
N THR A 132 -0.33 5.17 -8.36
CA THR A 132 0.12 6.37 -9.09
C THR A 132 1.42 6.10 -9.87
N ALA A 133 2.41 5.46 -9.26
CA ALA A 133 3.64 5.09 -9.96
C ALA A 133 3.36 4.15 -11.15
N VAL A 134 2.57 3.10 -10.93
CA VAL A 134 2.20 2.13 -11.98
C VAL A 134 1.49 2.79 -13.15
N LEU A 135 0.49 3.65 -12.88
CA LEU A 135 -0.28 4.36 -13.92
C LEU A 135 0.59 5.32 -14.74
N ASN A 136 1.63 5.88 -14.15
CA ASN A 136 2.57 6.76 -14.83
C ASN A 136 3.74 6.00 -15.48
N GLY A 137 3.76 4.65 -15.43
CA GLY A 137 4.85 3.84 -15.96
C GLY A 137 6.18 4.00 -15.21
N LEU A 138 6.12 4.46 -13.95
CA LEU A 138 7.27 4.70 -13.10
C LEU A 138 7.61 3.44 -12.29
N THR A 139 8.90 3.22 -12.06
CA THR A 139 9.41 2.11 -11.22
C THR A 139 9.57 2.50 -9.76
N SER A 140 9.33 3.77 -9.43
CA SER A 140 9.53 4.34 -8.10
C SER A 140 8.36 5.21 -7.70
N ASN A 141 7.88 5.02 -6.47
CA ASN A 141 6.89 5.92 -5.89
C ASN A 141 7.45 7.34 -5.74
N TYR A 142 8.74 7.45 -5.47
CA TYR A 142 9.43 8.73 -5.24
C TYR A 142 9.59 9.58 -6.51
N GLU A 143 9.37 9.01 -7.69
CA GLU A 143 9.39 9.75 -8.97
C GLU A 143 8.01 10.30 -9.36
N THR A 144 6.96 9.97 -8.60
CA THR A 144 5.61 10.51 -8.84
C THR A 144 5.53 11.99 -8.45
N ASP A 145 4.50 12.66 -8.94
CA ASP A 145 4.13 14.02 -8.55
C ASP A 145 3.80 14.16 -7.05
N LEU A 146 3.54 13.05 -6.36
CA LEU A 146 3.34 13.02 -4.90
C LEU A 146 4.64 13.26 -4.10
N PHE A 147 5.81 12.98 -4.68
CA PHE A 147 7.10 13.08 -3.99
C PHE A 147 8.10 14.01 -4.67
N ARG A 148 8.09 14.07 -6.00
CA ARG A 148 9.07 14.84 -6.79
C ARG A 148 9.17 16.30 -6.34
N PRO A 149 8.07 17.02 -6.03
CA PRO A 149 8.17 18.38 -5.52
C PRO A 149 8.99 18.50 -4.23
N LEU A 150 8.84 17.56 -3.29
CA LEU A 150 9.60 17.56 -2.03
C LEU A 150 11.07 17.24 -2.27
N ILE A 151 11.34 16.21 -3.07
CA ILE A 151 12.69 15.76 -3.43
C ILE A 151 13.48 16.85 -4.16
N ASP A 152 12.84 17.57 -5.07
CA ASP A 152 13.47 18.68 -5.78
C ASP A 152 13.80 19.84 -4.83
N GLN A 153 12.92 20.16 -3.87
CA GLN A 153 13.22 21.17 -2.85
C GLN A 153 14.40 20.74 -1.97
N ILE A 154 14.48 19.47 -1.58
CA ILE A 154 15.64 18.94 -0.85
C ILE A 154 16.91 19.16 -1.67
N GLY A 155 16.88 18.87 -2.98
CA GLY A 155 17.99 19.07 -3.91
C GLY A 155 18.48 20.51 -4.03
N LEU A 156 17.60 21.50 -3.84
CA LEU A 156 17.98 22.92 -3.87
C LEU A 156 18.72 23.38 -2.62
N VAL A 157 18.49 22.74 -1.47
CA VAL A 157 19.03 23.17 -0.17
C VAL A 157 20.22 22.33 0.31
N THR A 158 20.58 21.29 -0.43
CA THR A 158 21.65 20.34 -0.10
C THR A 158 22.86 20.51 -1.02
N PRO A 159 24.09 20.31 -0.53
CA PRO A 159 25.30 20.38 -1.36
C PRO A 159 25.43 19.21 -2.35
N ASN A 160 24.59 18.19 -2.25
CA ASN A 160 24.70 16.95 -3.04
C ASN A 160 24.08 17.05 -4.45
N GLY A 161 23.42 18.16 -4.79
CA GLY A 161 22.85 18.39 -6.13
C GLY A 161 21.45 17.80 -6.31
N PRO A 162 21.04 17.46 -7.55
CA PRO A 162 19.72 16.87 -7.79
C PRO A 162 19.68 15.37 -7.42
N TYR A 163 18.52 14.91 -6.97
CA TYR A 163 18.23 13.48 -6.78
C TYR A 163 18.37 12.70 -8.10
N ARG A 164 19.06 11.56 -8.06
CA ARG A 164 19.39 10.77 -9.26
C ARG A 164 18.60 9.47 -9.39
N GLY A 165 17.87 9.06 -8.35
CA GLY A 165 17.07 7.83 -8.37
C GLY A 165 17.87 6.54 -8.17
N LEU A 166 19.10 6.61 -7.69
CA LEU A 166 19.97 5.46 -7.45
C LEU A 166 19.55 4.70 -6.18
N VAL A 167 19.82 3.40 -6.17
CA VAL A 167 19.51 2.47 -5.07
C VAL A 167 20.64 1.48 -4.86
N GLY A 168 20.76 0.97 -3.63
CA GLY A 168 21.75 -0.06 -3.28
C GLY A 168 23.18 0.38 -3.58
N LEU A 169 23.95 -0.50 -4.21
CA LEU A 169 25.37 -0.26 -4.47
C LEU A 169 25.65 0.91 -5.43
N ASP A 170 24.66 1.30 -6.23
CA ASP A 170 24.78 2.44 -7.15
C ASP A 170 24.62 3.78 -6.43
N ASP A 171 23.94 3.81 -5.28
CA ASP A 171 23.78 5.00 -4.46
C ASP A 171 24.97 5.20 -3.52
N VAL A 172 26.09 5.60 -4.10
CA VAL A 172 27.35 5.78 -3.36
C VAL A 172 27.18 6.84 -2.25
N ARG A 173 27.33 6.40 -1.00
CA ARG A 173 27.12 7.17 0.25
C ARG A 173 25.65 7.43 0.61
N ASP A 174 24.72 6.66 0.05
CA ASP A 174 23.30 6.66 0.42
C ASP A 174 22.65 8.04 0.29
N VAL A 175 23.10 8.80 -0.73
CA VAL A 175 22.64 10.18 -0.94
C VAL A 175 21.20 10.17 -1.41
N ASP A 176 20.85 9.36 -2.40
CA ASP A 176 19.50 9.28 -2.92
C ASP A 176 18.55 8.62 -1.90
N MET A 177 19.04 7.66 -1.10
CA MET A 177 18.33 7.14 0.07
C MET A 177 17.95 8.27 1.03
N ALA A 178 18.89 9.15 1.38
CA ALA A 178 18.62 10.27 2.28
C ALA A 178 17.53 11.22 1.74
N TYR A 179 17.46 11.45 0.42
CA TYR A 179 16.39 12.26 -0.17
C TYR A 179 15.03 11.57 0.00
N ARG A 180 14.98 10.26 -0.22
CA ARG A 180 13.76 9.47 -0.03
C ARG A 180 13.30 9.49 1.43
N VAL A 181 14.21 9.24 2.37
CA VAL A 181 13.94 9.29 3.83
C VAL A 181 13.40 10.67 4.22
N VAL A 182 14.11 11.75 3.88
CA VAL A 182 13.69 13.11 4.25
C VAL A 182 12.34 13.47 3.62
N ALA A 183 12.09 13.11 2.36
CA ALA A 183 10.82 13.39 1.70
C ALA A 183 9.65 12.62 2.35
N ASP A 184 9.83 11.32 2.62
CA ASP A 184 8.82 10.48 3.27
C ASP A 184 8.53 10.95 4.71
N HIS A 185 9.57 11.12 5.53
CA HIS A 185 9.43 11.52 6.91
C HIS A 185 8.82 12.92 7.03
N SER A 186 9.13 13.84 6.12
CA SER A 186 8.50 15.17 6.08
C SER A 186 6.99 15.09 5.92
N ARG A 187 6.48 14.19 5.06
CA ARG A 187 5.03 13.95 4.92
C ARG A 187 4.46 13.39 6.22
N MET A 188 5.10 12.37 6.78
CA MET A 188 4.66 11.72 8.01
C MET A 188 4.57 12.71 9.19
N PHE A 189 5.61 13.50 9.44
CA PHE A 189 5.61 14.52 10.50
C PHE A 189 4.53 15.56 10.29
N THR A 190 4.34 16.02 9.05
CA THR A 190 3.30 17.01 8.74
C THR A 190 1.92 16.50 9.14
N TYR A 191 1.59 15.26 8.79
CA TYR A 191 0.30 14.65 9.15
C TYR A 191 0.19 14.32 10.64
N ALA A 192 1.24 13.78 11.24
CA ALA A 192 1.25 13.45 12.66
C ALA A 192 1.00 14.71 13.52
N ILE A 193 1.72 15.80 13.24
CA ILE A 193 1.56 17.06 13.95
C ILE A 193 0.18 17.67 13.68
N ALA A 194 -0.31 17.62 12.43
CA ALA A 194 -1.64 18.11 12.08
C ALA A 194 -2.77 17.36 12.81
N ASP A 195 -2.60 16.05 13.06
CA ASP A 195 -3.51 15.22 13.84
C ASP A 195 -3.27 15.31 15.36
N GLY A 196 -2.34 16.17 15.82
CA GLY A 196 -2.08 16.46 17.22
C GLY A 196 -1.07 15.53 17.91
N LEU A 197 -0.33 14.72 17.15
CA LEU A 197 0.73 13.85 17.67
C LEU A 197 2.10 14.55 17.59
N MET A 198 2.81 14.61 18.72
CA MET A 198 4.14 15.19 18.83
C MET A 198 5.18 14.13 19.20
N PRO A 199 6.45 14.27 18.77
CA PRO A 199 7.53 13.39 19.23
C PRO A 199 7.65 13.42 20.76
N GLY A 200 7.86 12.25 21.36
CA GLY A 200 7.88 12.08 22.82
C GLY A 200 8.53 10.78 23.23
N ASN A 201 8.29 10.32 24.46
CA ASN A 201 9.02 9.19 25.05
C ASN A 201 8.14 7.96 25.37
N ARG A 202 6.88 7.94 24.92
CA ARG A 202 5.95 6.83 25.18
C ARG A 202 5.07 6.53 23.97
N GLY A 203 4.72 5.26 23.79
CA GLY A 203 3.74 4.82 22.79
C GLY A 203 4.03 5.35 21.39
N ASN A 204 3.00 5.90 20.74
CA ASN A 204 3.12 6.45 19.38
C ASN A 204 4.05 7.67 19.29
N GLU A 205 4.17 8.44 20.37
CA GLU A 205 5.09 9.58 20.42
C GLU A 205 6.56 9.13 20.37
N LEU A 206 6.87 7.97 20.97
CA LEU A 206 8.20 7.37 20.89
C LEU A 206 8.50 6.87 19.48
N ASN A 207 7.53 6.25 18.80
CA ASN A 207 7.72 5.85 17.40
C ASN A 207 7.98 7.06 16.52
N LEU A 208 7.23 8.15 16.74
CA LEU A 208 7.44 9.42 16.03
C LEU A 208 8.79 10.06 16.35
N PHE A 209 9.28 9.93 17.59
CA PHE A 209 10.62 10.37 17.96
C PHE A 209 11.71 9.54 17.28
N ASN A 210 11.55 8.22 17.15
CA ASN A 210 12.53 7.37 16.47
C ASN A 210 12.67 7.73 14.99
N VAL A 211 11.54 8.00 14.32
CA VAL A 211 11.52 8.49 12.93
C VAL A 211 12.19 9.87 12.80
N PHE A 212 12.23 10.67 13.87
CA PHE A 212 12.80 12.03 13.82
C PHE A 212 14.32 12.02 13.87
N ILE A 213 14.90 10.98 14.47
CA ILE A 213 16.35 10.87 14.71
C ILE A 213 17.05 9.94 13.72
N GLU A 214 16.29 9.28 12.84
CA GLU A 214 16.78 8.51 11.70
C GLU A 214 17.25 9.43 10.57
#